data_AF-A0A9Q0QGZ9-F1
#
_entry.id   AF-A0A9Q0QGZ9-F1
#
_cell.length_a   1.000
_cell.length_b   1.000
_cell.length_c   1.000
_cell.angle_alpha   90.00
_cell.angle_beta   90.00
_cell.angle_gamma   90.00
#
_symmetry.space_group_name_H-M   'P 1'
#
loop_
_entity.id
_entity.type
_entity.pdbx_description
1 polymer ?
#
loop_
_entity_poly.entity_id
_entity_poly.type
_entity_poly.pdbx_seq_one_letter_code
_entity_poly.pdbx_strand_id
1 'polypeptide(L)'
;MLLKPDKTIVTEPHHIWPSLTDDQWMKVEVALRDLILSDYAKKNNVNTSALTQSEIRDIILGAEITPPSQQRQQIAEIEKQAKEASQLTAVTTRTTNVHGDELIVTTTSPYEQAAFGSKTDWRVRAISATNLYLRVNHIYVNSEDIKETGYTYIMPKNILKKFICIADLRTQISGIPVWNKPPGQSSGQGNPLYCYAPTVGDSSTGSSSISSS
;
A
#
# COMPACT_ATOMS: atom_id res chain seq x y z
N MET A 1 18.06 -21.05 8.47
CA MET A 1 16.69 -20.86 8.99
C MET A 1 16.25 -19.45 8.61
N LEU A 2 15.50 -19.29 7.51
CA LEU A 2 15.26 -17.96 6.90
C LEU A 2 14.58 -16.96 7.84
N LEU A 3 13.66 -17.44 8.68
CA LEU A 3 12.93 -16.62 9.65
C LEU A 3 13.75 -16.29 10.91
N LYS A 4 14.83 -17.04 11.19
CA LYS A 4 15.72 -16.82 12.34
C LYS A 4 17.17 -16.86 11.85
N PRO A 5 17.63 -15.79 11.17
CA PRO A 5 18.97 -15.75 10.61
C PRO A 5 20.05 -15.65 11.69
N ASP A 6 19.74 -15.10 12.86
CA ASP A 6 20.65 -14.96 13.99
C ASP A 6 19.99 -15.44 15.30
N LYS A 7 20.82 -15.89 16.25
CA LYS A 7 20.41 -16.33 17.60
C LYS A 7 19.85 -15.20 18.45
N THR A 8 20.13 -13.95 18.09
CA THR A 8 19.58 -12.76 18.74
C THR A 8 18.10 -12.57 18.47
N ILE A 9 17.56 -13.14 17.39
CA ILE A 9 16.17 -13.01 17.00
C ILE A 9 15.33 -14.08 17.70
N VAL A 10 14.54 -13.63 18.66
CA VAL A 10 13.63 -14.49 19.44
C VAL A 10 12.18 -14.33 18.95
N THR A 11 11.40 -15.38 19.17
CA THR A 11 9.94 -15.34 19.03
C THR A 11 9.38 -15.25 20.43
N GLU A 12 8.59 -14.21 20.70
CA GLU A 12 7.97 -14.04 22.02
C GLU A 12 6.98 -15.16 22.33
N PRO A 13 6.76 -15.53 23.61
CA PRO A 13 5.92 -16.68 23.98
C PRO A 13 4.48 -16.64 23.45
N HIS A 14 3.96 -15.44 23.14
CA HIS A 14 2.61 -15.21 22.63
C HIS A 14 2.58 -14.80 21.14
N HIS A 15 3.73 -14.79 20.47
CA HIS A 15 3.84 -14.49 19.04
C HIS A 15 4.08 -15.77 18.24
N ILE A 16 3.48 -15.84 17.05
CA ILE A 16 3.74 -16.94 16.09
C ILE A 16 5.02 -16.66 15.30
N TRP A 17 5.26 -15.39 14.96
CA TRP A 17 6.39 -14.94 14.14
C TRP A 17 7.51 -14.30 14.99
N PRO A 18 8.78 -14.40 14.55
CA PRO A 18 9.89 -13.75 15.23
C PRO A 18 9.75 -12.23 15.25
N SER A 19 10.27 -11.62 16.30
CA SER A 19 10.29 -10.16 16.44
C SER A 19 11.40 -9.57 15.56
N LEU A 20 11.03 -9.05 14.40
CA LEU A 20 11.93 -8.45 13.40
C LEU A 20 11.58 -6.98 13.19
N THR A 21 12.59 -6.16 12.85
CA THR A 21 12.37 -4.79 12.36
C THR A 21 11.87 -4.80 10.92
N ASP A 22 11.30 -3.68 10.44
CA ASP A 22 10.80 -3.55 9.07
C ASP A 22 11.88 -3.86 8.01
N ASP A 23 13.11 -3.37 8.22
CA ASP A 23 14.25 -3.67 7.34
C ASP A 23 14.63 -5.16 7.32
N GLN A 24 14.49 -5.83 8.47
CA GLN A 24 14.74 -7.28 8.56
C GLN A 24 13.62 -8.06 7.87
N TRP A 25 12.35 -7.65 8.04
CA TRP A 25 11.21 -8.23 7.34
C TRP A 25 11.36 -8.11 5.82
N MET A 26 11.79 -6.95 5.32
CA MET A 26 12.03 -6.76 3.89
C MET A 26 13.06 -7.77 3.33
N LYS A 27 14.14 -8.02 4.07
CA LYS A 27 15.16 -9.02 3.67
C LYS A 27 14.60 -10.45 3.69
N VAL A 28 13.81 -10.78 4.71
CA VAL A 28 13.17 -12.10 4.84
C VAL A 28 12.15 -12.33 3.73
N GLU A 29 11.36 -11.31 3.38
CA GLU A 29 10.36 -11.36 2.31
C GLU A 29 11.02 -11.64 0.96
N VAL A 30 12.09 -10.91 0.61
CA VAL A 30 12.85 -11.14 -0.62
C VAL A 30 13.40 -12.56 -0.66
N ALA A 31 14.01 -13.02 0.44
CA ALA A 31 14.61 -14.35 0.48
C ALA A 31 13.57 -15.49 0.39
N LEU A 32 12.38 -15.31 0.96
CA LEU A 32 11.27 -16.26 0.83
C LEU A 32 10.70 -16.28 -0.60
N ARG A 33 10.50 -15.10 -1.19
CA ARG A 33 10.08 -14.97 -2.59
C ARG A 33 11.05 -15.68 -3.53
N ASP A 34 12.34 -15.43 -3.38
CA ASP A 34 13.37 -16.02 -4.24
C ASP A 34 13.45 -17.54 -4.09
N LEU A 35 13.21 -18.07 -2.88
CA LEU A 35 13.12 -19.51 -2.65
C LEU A 35 11.96 -20.15 -3.41
N ILE A 36 10.76 -19.56 -3.34
CA ILE A 36 9.56 -20.04 -4.05
C ILE A 36 9.78 -20.00 -5.57
N LEU A 37 10.29 -18.88 -6.08
CA LEU A 37 10.56 -18.72 -7.51
C LEU A 37 11.64 -19.68 -8.00
N SER A 38 12.68 -19.94 -7.20
CA SER A 38 13.73 -20.91 -7.55
C SER A 38 13.18 -22.34 -7.64
N ASP A 39 12.30 -22.74 -6.73
CA ASP A 39 11.65 -24.05 -6.78
C ASP A 39 10.74 -24.20 -8.00
N TYR A 40 9.94 -23.17 -8.29
CA TYR A 40 9.08 -23.12 -9.48
C TYR A 40 9.89 -23.22 -10.78
N ALA A 41 10.98 -22.45 -10.88
CA ALA A 41 11.88 -22.44 -12.03
C ALA A 41 12.51 -23.81 -12.30
N LYS A 42 12.93 -24.52 -11.24
CA LYS A 42 13.47 -25.88 -11.35
C LYS A 42 12.42 -26.89 -11.79
N LYS A 43 11.21 -26.83 -11.23
CA LYS A 43 10.12 -27.76 -11.55
C LYS A 43 9.63 -27.61 -13.00
N ASN A 44 9.56 -26.38 -13.48
CA ASN A 44 8.99 -26.07 -14.80
C ASN A 44 10.04 -25.78 -15.87
N ASN A 45 11.32 -25.85 -15.54
CA ASN A 45 12.44 -25.52 -16.41
C ASN A 45 12.30 -24.11 -17.05
N VAL A 46 11.91 -23.12 -16.25
CA VAL A 46 11.72 -21.72 -16.66
C VAL A 46 12.75 -20.85 -15.94
N ASN A 47 13.26 -19.82 -16.62
CA ASN A 47 14.15 -18.85 -15.99
C ASN A 47 13.33 -17.83 -15.17
N THR A 48 13.68 -17.64 -13.89
CA THR A 48 13.01 -16.67 -12.99
C THR A 48 13.06 -15.24 -13.50
N SER A 49 14.12 -14.86 -14.23
CA SER A 49 14.26 -13.51 -14.79
C SER A 49 13.31 -13.22 -15.95
N ALA A 50 12.67 -14.25 -16.51
CA ALA A 50 11.73 -14.12 -17.61
C ALA A 50 10.28 -13.90 -17.15
N LEU A 51 10.02 -14.00 -15.83
CA LEU A 51 8.69 -13.84 -15.25
C LEU A 51 8.35 -12.36 -15.05
N THR A 52 7.12 -12.00 -15.40
CA THR A 52 6.51 -10.70 -15.12
C THR A 52 6.07 -10.59 -13.66
N GLN A 53 5.84 -9.36 -13.17
CA GLN A 53 5.38 -9.14 -11.78
C GLN A 53 4.02 -9.79 -11.48
N SER A 54 3.13 -9.89 -12.48
CA SER A 54 1.85 -10.61 -12.35
C SER A 54 2.07 -12.11 -12.21
N GLU A 55 2.93 -12.72 -13.04
CA GLU A 55 3.22 -14.16 -12.93
C GLU A 55 3.90 -14.49 -11.60
N ILE A 56 4.84 -13.66 -11.15
CA ILE A 56 5.46 -13.82 -9.82
C ILE A 56 4.40 -13.80 -8.71
N ARG A 57 3.46 -12.86 -8.76
CA ARG A 57 2.35 -12.79 -7.80
C ARG A 57 1.51 -14.06 -7.84
N ASP A 58 1.14 -14.50 -9.03
CA ASP A 58 0.27 -15.67 -9.22
C ASP A 58 0.94 -16.96 -8.74
N ILE A 59 2.27 -17.12 -8.93
CA ILE A 59 3.05 -18.25 -8.39
C ILE A 59 3.00 -18.25 -6.87
N ILE A 60 3.22 -17.08 -6.24
CA ILE A 60 3.24 -16.95 -4.78
C ILE A 60 1.85 -17.20 -4.18
N LEU A 61 0.79 -16.75 -4.87
CA LEU A 61 -0.59 -16.98 -4.47
C LEU A 61 -1.08 -18.41 -4.75
N GLY A 62 -0.26 -19.25 -5.42
CA GLY A 62 -0.57 -20.65 -5.69
C GLY A 62 -1.56 -20.86 -6.83
N ALA A 63 -1.66 -19.92 -7.77
CA ALA A 63 -2.44 -20.12 -9.00
C ALA A 63 -1.76 -21.18 -9.88
N GLU A 64 -2.55 -22.02 -10.55
CA GLU A 64 -2.06 -22.93 -11.57
C GLU A 64 -1.66 -22.13 -12.81
N ILE A 65 -0.39 -21.72 -12.88
CA ILE A 65 0.15 -21.06 -14.07
C ILE A 65 0.59 -22.15 -15.05
N THR A 66 -0.13 -22.28 -16.16
CA THR A 66 0.35 -23.04 -17.30
C THR A 66 1.67 -22.42 -17.77
N PRO A 67 2.78 -23.17 -17.89
CA PRO A 67 4.08 -22.61 -18.26
C PRO A 67 3.96 -21.71 -19.51
N PRO A 68 4.64 -20.55 -19.57
CA PRO A 68 4.49 -19.57 -20.66
C PRO A 68 4.69 -20.16 -22.06
N SER A 69 5.48 -21.24 -22.17
CA SER A 69 5.68 -22.01 -23.40
C SER A 69 4.39 -22.67 -23.91
N GLN A 70 3.57 -23.23 -23.02
CA GLN A 70 2.27 -23.82 -23.34
C GLN A 70 1.19 -22.74 -23.48
N GLN A 71 1.26 -21.67 -22.67
CA GLN A 71 0.29 -20.58 -22.73
C GLN A 71 0.36 -19.83 -24.06
N ARG A 72 1.56 -19.59 -24.63
CA ARG A 72 1.68 -19.01 -25.99
C ARG A 72 1.10 -19.90 -27.09
N GLN A 73 1.17 -21.23 -26.94
CA GLN A 73 0.57 -22.18 -27.89
C GLN A 73 -0.96 -22.23 -27.73
N GLN A 74 -1.46 -22.23 -26.50
CA GLN A 74 -2.89 -22.22 -26.21
C GLN A 74 -3.55 -20.88 -26.55
N ILE A 75 -2.87 -19.73 -26.41
CA ILE A 75 -3.40 -18.42 -26.81
C ILE A 75 -3.62 -18.37 -28.33
N ALA A 76 -2.71 -18.91 -29.14
CA ALA A 76 -2.90 -19.01 -30.58
C ALA A 76 -4.10 -19.92 -30.96
N GLU A 77 -4.38 -20.92 -30.13
CA GLU A 77 -5.47 -21.88 -30.34
C GLU A 77 -6.83 -21.33 -29.81
N ILE A 78 -6.79 -20.53 -28.75
CA ILE A 78 -7.95 -19.85 -28.14
C ILE A 78 -8.33 -18.59 -28.94
N GLU A 79 -7.39 -17.79 -29.46
CA GLU A 79 -7.72 -16.68 -30.37
C GLU A 79 -8.45 -17.15 -31.63
N LYS A 80 -8.17 -18.39 -32.06
CA LYS A 80 -8.89 -19.04 -33.16
C LYS A 80 -10.33 -19.45 -32.78
N GLN A 81 -10.61 -19.68 -31.49
CA GLN A 81 -11.95 -20.05 -30.97
C GLN A 81 -12.74 -18.87 -30.37
N ALA A 82 -12.08 -17.84 -29.86
CA ALA A 82 -12.68 -16.67 -29.18
C ALA A 82 -13.35 -15.67 -30.14
N LYS A 83 -13.21 -15.87 -31.46
CA LYS A 83 -13.94 -15.07 -32.45
C LYS A 83 -15.43 -15.45 -32.56
N GLU A 84 -15.88 -16.51 -31.88
CA GLU A 84 -17.25 -17.04 -32.03
C GLU A 84 -18.07 -17.26 -30.74
N ALA A 85 -17.61 -16.95 -29.52
CA ALA A 85 -18.42 -17.23 -28.31
C ALA A 85 -18.30 -16.25 -27.12
N SER A 86 -19.47 -15.66 -26.77
CA SER A 86 -19.99 -15.45 -25.40
C SER A 86 -19.40 -14.31 -24.55
N GLN A 87 -20.12 -13.18 -24.37
CA GLN A 87 -21.13 -12.92 -23.31
C GLN A 87 -20.60 -13.06 -21.86
N LEU A 88 -20.37 -11.89 -21.24
CA LEU A 88 -19.96 -11.69 -19.85
C LEU A 88 -21.11 -12.03 -18.87
N THR A 89 -20.81 -12.85 -17.88
CA THR A 89 -21.69 -13.17 -16.74
C THR A 89 -21.51 -12.10 -15.66
N ALA A 90 -22.44 -11.14 -15.56
CA ALA A 90 -22.47 -10.15 -14.48
C ALA A 90 -23.33 -10.65 -13.31
N VAL A 91 -22.85 -10.49 -12.07
CA VAL A 91 -23.61 -10.87 -10.85
C VAL A 91 -24.25 -9.62 -10.25
N THR A 92 -25.57 -9.62 -10.15
CA THR A 92 -26.36 -8.52 -9.56
C THR A 92 -26.76 -8.86 -8.13
N THR A 93 -26.41 -8.02 -7.17
CA THR A 93 -26.80 -8.16 -5.75
C THR A 93 -27.87 -7.13 -5.39
N ARG A 94 -28.95 -7.57 -4.72
CA ARG A 94 -30.04 -6.70 -4.24
C ARG A 94 -29.96 -6.55 -2.72
N THR A 95 -30.00 -5.31 -2.24
CA THR A 95 -30.06 -5.00 -0.80
C THR A 95 -31.06 -3.88 -0.53
N THR A 96 -31.71 -3.88 0.64
CA THR A 96 -32.72 -2.88 1.01
C THR A 96 -32.17 -1.94 2.06
N ASN A 97 -32.33 -0.62 1.86
CA ASN A 97 -31.94 0.39 2.86
C ASN A 97 -32.97 0.44 4.01
N VAL A 98 -32.64 1.10 5.13
CA VAL A 98 -33.52 1.27 6.30
C VAL A 98 -34.84 1.99 6.00
N HIS A 99 -34.93 2.65 4.84
CA HIS A 99 -36.13 3.31 4.34
C HIS A 99 -36.95 2.46 3.34
N GLY A 100 -36.54 1.22 3.06
CA GLY A 100 -37.26 0.30 2.17
C GLY A 100 -36.92 0.41 0.69
N ASP A 101 -36.00 1.31 0.30
CA ASP A 101 -35.56 1.46 -1.09
C ASP A 101 -34.64 0.30 -1.51
N GLU A 102 -34.91 -0.28 -2.69
CA GLU A 102 -34.08 -1.33 -3.28
C GLU A 102 -32.82 -0.74 -3.93
N LEU A 103 -31.66 -1.23 -3.49
CA LEU A 103 -30.35 -0.90 -4.04
C LEU A 103 -29.84 -2.11 -4.83
N ILE A 104 -29.70 -1.92 -6.13
CA ILE A 104 -29.23 -2.94 -7.08
C ILE A 104 -27.79 -2.60 -7.46
N VAL A 105 -26.83 -3.38 -6.97
CA VAL A 105 -25.41 -3.23 -7.28
C VAL A 105 -24.99 -4.37 -8.21
N THR A 106 -24.55 -4.01 -9.41
CA THR A 106 -24.02 -4.96 -10.38
C THR A 106 -22.50 -4.96 -10.28
N THR A 107 -21.94 -6.06 -9.78
CA THR A 107 -20.49 -6.22 -9.63
C THR A 107 -19.98 -7.07 -10.79
N THR A 108 -19.06 -6.52 -11.58
CA THR A 108 -18.50 -7.19 -12.77
C THR A 108 -17.19 -7.91 -12.50
N SER A 109 -16.59 -7.75 -11.31
CA SER A 109 -15.28 -8.33 -10.95
C SER A 109 -15.31 -9.12 -9.63
N PRO A 110 -14.79 -10.37 -9.60
CA PRO A 110 -14.64 -11.17 -8.38
C PRO A 110 -13.78 -10.51 -7.28
N TYR A 111 -12.89 -9.60 -7.66
CA TYR A 111 -12.00 -8.88 -6.73
C TYR A 111 -12.76 -7.98 -5.74
N GLU A 112 -13.84 -7.34 -6.20
CA GLU A 112 -14.61 -6.39 -5.37
C GLU A 112 -15.46 -7.10 -4.30
N GLN A 113 -15.84 -8.37 -4.53
CA GLN A 113 -16.59 -9.18 -3.57
C GLN A 113 -15.77 -9.57 -2.34
N ALA A 114 -14.45 -9.78 -2.49
CA ALA A 114 -13.59 -10.18 -1.38
C ALA A 114 -13.18 -9.00 -0.47
N ALA A 115 -13.18 -7.77 -1.00
CA ALA A 115 -12.72 -6.58 -0.29
C ALA A 115 -13.78 -5.95 0.63
N PHE A 116 -15.05 -6.36 0.55
CA PHE A 116 -16.13 -5.76 1.35
C PHE A 116 -16.21 -6.36 2.76
N GLY A 117 -15.34 -5.90 3.66
CA GLY A 117 -15.38 -6.22 5.09
C GLY A 117 -16.19 -5.18 5.89
N SER A 118 -17.39 -5.54 6.36
CA SER A 118 -18.32 -4.61 7.04
C SER A 118 -18.07 -4.36 8.54
N LYS A 119 -16.87 -4.65 9.08
CA LYS A 119 -16.52 -4.32 10.47
C LYS A 119 -15.64 -3.06 10.51
N THR A 120 -16.26 -1.89 10.43
CA THR A 120 -15.55 -0.62 10.58
C THR A 120 -15.23 -0.35 12.05
N ASP A 121 -13.95 -0.49 12.42
CA ASP A 121 -13.40 -0.12 13.74
C ASP A 121 -13.24 1.41 13.93
N TRP A 122 -14.17 2.17 13.35
CA TRP A 122 -14.09 3.63 13.28
C TRP A 122 -14.22 4.26 14.66
N ARG A 123 -14.95 3.61 15.59
CA ARG A 123 -15.17 4.12 16.95
C ARG A 123 -13.89 4.08 17.78
N VAL A 124 -13.22 2.93 17.85
CA VAL A 124 -11.97 2.80 18.63
C VAL A 124 -10.89 3.71 18.02
N ARG A 125 -10.85 3.78 16.68
CA ARG A 125 -9.97 4.68 15.94
C ARG A 125 -10.24 6.16 16.25
N ALA A 126 -11.50 6.60 16.26
CA ALA A 126 -11.87 7.98 16.59
C ALA A 126 -11.49 8.36 18.02
N ILE A 127 -11.73 7.46 19.00
CA ILE A 127 -11.32 7.67 20.40
C ILE A 127 -9.79 7.73 20.50
N SER A 128 -9.07 6.87 19.79
CA SER A 128 -7.61 6.83 19.86
C SER A 128 -6.96 8.05 19.20
N ALA A 129 -7.57 8.60 18.14
CA ALA A 129 -7.12 9.82 17.48
C ALA A 129 -7.15 11.05 18.41
N THR A 130 -8.04 11.10 19.41
CA THR A 130 -8.07 12.21 20.38
C THR A 130 -6.82 12.30 21.25
N ASN A 131 -5.98 11.25 21.27
CA ASN A 131 -4.72 11.23 22.02
C ASN A 131 -3.48 11.62 21.20
N LEU A 132 -3.63 11.92 19.89
CA LEU A 132 -2.51 12.31 19.03
C LEU A 132 -1.78 13.57 19.52
N TYR A 133 -2.48 14.48 20.22
CA TYR A 133 -1.87 15.69 20.79
C TYR A 133 -0.72 15.39 21.77
N LEU A 134 -0.74 14.23 22.44
CA LEU A 134 0.33 13.83 23.37
C LEU A 134 1.66 13.59 22.66
N ARG A 135 1.61 13.15 21.39
CA ARG A 135 2.80 12.89 20.56
C ARG A 135 3.53 14.17 20.14
N VAL A 136 2.85 15.31 20.17
CA VAL A 136 3.40 16.62 19.78
C VAL A 136 4.49 17.12 20.74
N ASN A 137 4.61 16.55 21.94
CA ASN A 137 5.61 16.92 22.94
C ASN A 137 7.00 16.35 22.62
N HIS A 138 7.07 15.19 21.95
CA HIS A 138 8.31 14.48 21.65
C HIS A 138 8.44 14.26 20.15
N ILE A 139 9.06 15.21 19.46
CA ILE A 139 9.24 15.19 18.00
C ILE A 139 10.74 15.00 17.72
N TYR A 140 11.06 13.94 16.98
CA TYR A 140 12.42 13.67 16.50
C TYR A 140 12.55 14.16 15.06
N VAL A 141 13.66 14.84 14.75
CA VAL A 141 13.98 15.33 13.41
C VAL A 141 15.24 14.60 12.96
N ASN A 142 15.16 13.86 11.85
CA ASN A 142 16.34 13.24 11.28
C ASN A 142 17.29 14.34 10.76
N SER A 143 18.57 14.24 11.15
CA SER A 143 19.62 15.21 10.81
C SER A 143 20.63 14.64 9.80
N GLU A 144 20.43 13.41 9.30
CA GLU A 144 21.43 12.67 8.53
C GLU A 144 21.66 13.20 7.10
N ASP A 145 20.78 14.07 6.58
CA ASP A 145 20.82 14.56 5.18
C ASP A 145 21.12 16.07 5.03
N ILE A 146 21.86 16.69 5.97
CA ILE A 146 22.24 18.11 5.84
C ILE A 146 23.37 18.24 4.81
N LYS A 147 22.99 18.56 3.56
CA LYS A 147 23.93 18.89 2.48
C LYS A 147 24.22 20.39 2.48
N GLU A 148 25.50 20.77 2.38
CA GLU A 148 25.93 22.18 2.30
C GLU A 148 25.33 22.92 1.08
N THR A 149 24.97 22.18 0.03
CA THR A 149 24.35 22.70 -1.20
C THR A 149 22.83 22.50 -1.25
N GLY A 150 22.20 22.02 -0.17
CA GLY A 150 20.78 21.72 -0.10
C GLY A 150 19.89 22.88 0.35
N TYR A 151 18.60 22.81 0.02
CA TYR A 151 17.59 23.73 0.58
C TYR A 151 17.25 23.33 2.02
N THR A 152 17.20 24.33 2.91
CA THR A 152 16.71 24.16 4.29
C THR A 152 15.24 24.57 4.36
N TYR A 153 14.37 23.64 4.74
CA TYR A 153 12.94 23.90 4.93
C TYR A 153 12.62 24.16 6.40
N ILE A 154 11.87 25.23 6.69
CA ILE A 154 11.48 25.60 8.06
C ILE A 154 9.98 25.38 8.23
N MET A 155 9.59 24.39 9.03
CA MET A 155 8.18 24.13 9.33
C MET A 155 7.74 24.84 10.62
N PRO A 156 6.72 25.72 10.58
CA PRO A 156 6.17 26.36 11.78
C PRO A 156 5.56 25.33 12.75
N LYS A 157 5.98 25.40 14.01
CA LYS A 157 5.58 24.43 15.04
C LYS A 157 4.06 24.36 15.21
N ASN A 158 3.36 25.49 15.19
CA ASN A 158 1.91 25.57 15.33
C ASN A 158 1.15 24.80 14.23
N ILE A 159 1.68 24.79 13.01
CA ILE A 159 1.06 24.07 11.90
C ILE A 159 1.31 22.57 12.05
N LEU A 160 2.53 22.17 12.38
CA LEU A 160 2.85 20.77 12.69
C LEU A 160 1.97 20.21 13.82
N LYS A 161 1.76 20.99 14.89
CA LYS A 161 0.86 20.60 16.00
C LYS A 161 -0.56 20.34 15.49
N LYS A 162 -1.12 21.27 14.72
CA LYS A 162 -2.47 21.15 14.16
C LYS A 162 -2.58 19.95 13.22
N PHE A 163 -1.59 19.76 12.35
CA PHE A 163 -1.54 18.66 11.41
C PHE A 163 -1.55 17.30 12.10
N ILE A 164 -0.76 17.12 13.17
CA ILE A 164 -0.75 15.89 13.97
C ILE A 164 -2.10 15.68 14.69
N CYS A 165 -2.74 16.74 15.20
CA CYS A 165 -4.01 16.62 15.91
C CYS A 165 -5.21 16.26 15.02
N ILE A 166 -5.17 16.59 13.73
CA ILE A 166 -6.20 16.21 12.76
C ILE A 166 -5.85 14.91 12.00
N ALA A 167 -4.67 14.35 12.26
CA ALA A 167 -4.20 13.12 11.65
C ALA A 167 -4.97 11.90 12.15
N ASP A 168 -4.61 10.75 11.61
CA ASP A 168 -5.19 9.47 11.97
C ASP A 168 -4.11 8.41 12.22
N LEU A 169 -4.42 7.41 13.05
CA LEU A 169 -3.48 6.35 13.44
C LEU A 169 -3.31 5.24 12.39
N ARG A 170 -4.26 5.11 11.46
CA ARG A 170 -4.30 4.04 10.46
C ARG A 170 -4.33 4.56 9.03
N THR A 171 -5.03 5.66 8.76
CA THR A 171 -5.02 6.28 7.42
C THR A 171 -3.95 7.35 7.35
N GLN A 172 -3.06 7.26 6.37
CA GLN A 172 -2.11 8.34 6.10
C GLN A 172 -2.85 9.60 5.64
N ILE A 173 -2.54 10.73 6.28
CA ILE A 173 -3.03 12.05 5.89
C ILE A 173 -1.86 12.83 5.30
N SER A 174 -2.05 13.35 4.09
CA SER A 174 -1.05 14.14 3.37
C SER A 174 -1.51 15.59 3.22
N GLY A 175 -0.57 16.52 3.32
CA GLY A 175 -0.80 17.94 3.04
C GLY A 175 0.26 18.45 2.07
N ILE A 176 -0.13 19.34 1.15
CA ILE A 176 0.81 19.96 0.21
C ILE A 176 1.27 21.28 0.83
N PRO A 177 2.57 21.41 1.18
CA PRO A 177 3.10 22.68 1.64
C PRO A 177 3.38 23.60 0.45
N VAL A 178 2.90 24.84 0.52
CA VAL A 178 3.22 25.91 -0.43
C VAL A 178 4.24 26.83 0.21
N TRP A 179 5.42 26.97 -0.39
CA TRP A 179 6.52 27.75 0.19
C TRP A 179 6.76 29.03 -0.61
N ASN A 180 6.87 30.17 0.09
CA ASN A 180 7.31 31.43 -0.52
C ASN A 180 8.68 31.84 0.01
N LYS A 181 9.64 32.13 -0.88
CA LYS A 181 10.95 32.65 -0.49
C LYS A 181 10.83 34.05 0.16
N PRO A 182 11.58 34.36 1.24
CA PRO A 182 11.66 35.72 1.76
C PRO A 182 12.34 36.64 0.75
N PRO A 183 11.95 37.92 0.68
CA PRO A 183 12.69 38.91 -0.08
C PRO A 183 14.08 39.13 0.53
N GLY A 184 15.14 38.98 -0.27
CA GLY A 184 16.52 39.37 0.10
C GLY A 184 17.48 38.24 0.53
N GLN A 185 17.05 36.98 0.59
CA GLN A 185 17.95 35.83 0.82
C GLN A 185 17.97 34.90 -0.40
N SER A 186 19.16 34.47 -0.82
CA SER A 186 19.36 33.43 -1.85
C SER A 186 19.05 32.02 -1.34
N SER A 187 18.91 31.85 -0.01
CA SER A 187 18.80 30.54 0.65
C SER A 187 17.50 30.40 1.46
N GLY A 188 16.48 29.81 0.83
CA GLY A 188 15.61 28.79 1.44
C GLY A 188 14.61 29.09 2.57
N GLN A 189 14.54 30.27 3.20
CA GLN A 189 13.73 30.43 4.42
C GLN A 189 12.24 30.78 4.21
N GLY A 190 11.45 29.95 3.52
CA GLY A 190 10.04 30.29 3.26
C GLY A 190 9.03 29.94 4.37
N ASN A 191 8.03 30.80 4.60
CA ASN A 191 6.87 30.46 5.42
C ASN A 191 5.88 29.61 4.60
N PRO A 192 5.45 28.42 5.10
CA PRO A 192 4.51 27.60 4.38
C PRO A 192 3.06 28.04 4.58
N LEU A 193 2.32 28.14 3.47
CA LEU A 193 0.85 28.07 3.46
C LEU A 193 0.47 26.63 3.10
N TYR A 194 -0.42 25.98 3.85
CA TYR A 194 -0.80 24.59 3.58
C TYR A 194 -2.18 24.53 2.94
N CYS A 195 -2.27 23.83 1.81
CA CYS A 195 -3.55 23.42 1.22
C CYS A 195 -3.77 21.94 1.58
N TYR A 196 -4.91 21.65 2.22
CA TYR A 196 -5.34 20.28 2.44
C TYR A 196 -5.90 19.72 1.13
N ALA A 197 -5.25 18.69 0.58
CA ALA A 197 -5.83 17.91 -0.50
C ALA A 197 -6.65 16.77 0.12
N PRO A 198 -7.93 16.57 -0.24
CA PRO A 198 -8.66 15.39 0.19
C PRO A 198 -7.94 14.14 -0.37
N THR A 199 -7.44 13.29 0.52
CA THR A 199 -6.75 12.04 0.17
C THR A 199 -7.48 10.86 0.81
N VAL A 200 -7.60 9.76 0.06
CA VAL A 200 -8.13 8.48 0.56
C VAL A 200 -6.91 7.57 0.76
N GLY A 201 -6.25 7.70 1.90
CA GLY A 201 -5.07 6.89 2.21
C GLY A 201 -5.41 5.47 2.65
N ASP A 202 -4.63 4.50 2.20
CA ASP A 202 -4.49 3.21 2.86
C ASP A 202 -3.40 3.32 3.95
N SER A 203 -3.34 2.35 4.86
CA SER A 203 -2.32 2.20 5.90
C SER A 203 -0.88 2.25 5.40
N SER A 204 -0.64 1.90 4.14
CA SER A 204 0.68 1.85 3.52
C SER A 204 0.92 2.88 2.41
N THR A 205 -0.12 3.53 1.87
CA THR A 205 0.01 4.44 0.72
C THR A 205 -0.90 5.67 0.83
N GLY A 206 -0.29 6.86 0.78
CA GLY A 206 -1.00 8.10 0.48
C GLY A 206 -1.37 8.14 -1.00
N SER A 207 -2.66 8.09 -1.33
CA SER A 207 -3.14 8.20 -2.71
C SER A 207 -2.85 9.60 -3.29
N SER A 208 -2.27 9.67 -4.48
CA SER A 208 -2.09 10.91 -5.24
C SER A 208 -3.44 11.54 -5.60
N SER A 209 -3.60 12.83 -5.30
CA SER A 209 -4.79 13.61 -5.68
C SER A 209 -5.05 13.55 -7.19
N ILE A 210 -6.31 13.32 -7.57
CA ILE A 210 -6.79 13.52 -8.94
C ILE A 210 -6.66 15.02 -9.25
N SER A 211 -5.67 15.38 -10.05
CA SER A 211 -5.62 16.69 -10.69
C SER A 211 -6.62 16.67 -11.85
N SER A 212 -7.82 17.18 -11.62
CA SER A 212 -8.70 17.59 -12.71
C SER A 212 -8.09 18.81 -13.40
N SER A 213 -7.55 18.60 -14.61
CA SER A 213 -7.28 19.63 -15.61
C SER A 213 -8.31 19.49 -16.73
#